data_AF-A0A6A5UZR0-F1
#
_entry.id   AF-A0A6A5UZR0-F1
#
_cell.length_a   1.000
_cell.length_b   1.000
_cell.length_c   1.000
_cell.angle_alpha   90.00
_cell.angle_beta   90.00
_cell.angle_gamma   90.00
#
_symmetry.space_group_name_H-M   'P 1'
#
loop_
_entity.id
_entity.type
_entity.pdbx_description
1 polymer ?
#
loop_
_entity_poly.entity_id
_entity_poly.type
_entity_poly.pdbx_seq_one_letter_code
_entity_poly.pdbx_strand_id
1 'polypeptide(L)' 'SVCVPLASDLNDLVSSAGPDVGSFCYFFVDAGCSTSGDFFHVGNPGYGDLSKVPVNGPAGSTRNYEDKLSSYFCV' A
#
# COMPACT_ATOMS: atom_id res chain seq x y z
N SER A 1 13.72 7.75 -1.23
CA SER A 1 12.39 7.97 -1.84
C SER A 1 11.70 9.11 -1.11
N VAL A 2 10.83 9.86 -1.78
CA VAL A 2 10.04 10.93 -1.14
C VAL A 2 8.71 10.34 -0.68
N CYS A 3 8.34 10.55 0.60
CA CYS A 3 7.02 10.16 1.10
C CYS A 3 5.95 11.11 0.55
N VAL A 4 4.89 10.55 -0.03
CA VAL A 4 3.78 11.29 -0.61
C VAL A 4 2.52 10.97 0.20
N PRO A 5 2.00 11.91 1.02
CA PRO A 5 0.70 11.73 1.65
C PRO A 5 -0.40 11.77 0.59
N LEU A 6 -1.41 10.91 0.75
CA LEU A 6 -2.58 10.93 -0.11
C LEU A 6 -3.42 12.18 0.18
N ALA A 7 -3.96 12.77 -0.87
CA ALA A 7 -4.91 13.87 -0.73
C ALA A 7 -6.25 13.37 -0.16
N SER A 8 -7.06 14.28 0.37
CA SER A 8 -8.31 13.94 1.08
C SER A 8 -9.34 13.18 0.25
N ASP A 9 -9.25 13.27 -1.07
CA ASP A 9 -10.09 12.54 -2.03
C ASP A 9 -9.65 11.09 -2.26
N LEU A 10 -8.50 10.69 -1.71
CA LEU A 10 -7.95 9.34 -1.80
C LEU A 10 -7.55 8.74 -0.44
N ASN A 11 -7.31 9.57 0.57
CA ASN A 11 -6.95 9.12 1.92
C ASN A 11 -8.05 8.21 2.49
N ASP A 12 -7.68 6.99 2.88
CA ASP A 12 -8.60 5.98 3.38
C ASP A 12 -9.72 5.61 2.40
N LEU A 13 -9.47 5.72 1.09
CA LEU A 13 -10.42 5.40 0.01
C LEU A 13 -9.81 4.52 -1.09
N VAL A 14 -8.54 4.15 -0.95
CA VAL A 14 -7.83 3.34 -1.96
C VAL A 14 -8.19 1.87 -1.78
N SER A 15 -8.67 1.26 -2.88
CA SER A 15 -9.08 -0.15 -2.97
C SER A 15 -8.20 -1.01 -3.88
N SER A 16 -7.31 -0.38 -4.63
CA SER A 16 -6.34 -1.05 -5.51
C SER A 16 -5.08 -0.21 -5.66
N ALA A 17 -3.95 -0.88 -5.91
CA ALA A 17 -2.67 -0.24 -6.10
C ALA A 17 -1.90 -0.95 -7.22
N GLY A 18 -1.54 -0.22 -8.27
CA GLY A 18 -0.80 -0.75 -9.42
C GLY A 18 0.40 0.13 -9.75
N PRO A 19 1.60 -0.19 -9.25
CA PRO A 19 2.82 0.54 -9.60
C PRO A 19 3.13 0.47 -11.11
N ASP A 20 3.75 1.53 -11.62
CA ASP A 20 4.26 1.57 -12.99
C ASP A 20 5.27 0.45 -13.26
N VAL A 21 5.39 0.04 -14.53
CA VAL A 21 6.33 -1.02 -14.95
C VAL A 21 7.76 -0.63 -14.55
N GLY A 22 8.42 -1.51 -13.81
CA GLY A 22 9.78 -1.30 -13.31
C GLY A 22 9.88 -0.57 -11.97
N SER A 23 8.77 -0.10 -11.40
CA SER A 23 8.73 0.56 -10.09
C SER A 23 8.38 -0.43 -8.97
N PHE A 24 8.88 -0.15 -7.77
CA PHE A 24 8.49 -0.86 -6.56
C PHE A 24 8.02 0.14 -5.50
N CYS A 25 6.75 0.04 -5.08
CA CYS A 25 6.13 1.02 -4.20
C CYS A 25 5.77 0.45 -2.84
N TYR A 26 5.84 1.29 -1.82
CA TYR A 26 5.43 1.03 -0.46
C TYR A 26 4.20 1.89 -0.15
N PHE A 27 3.18 1.28 0.46
CA PHE A 27 1.90 1.90 0.79
C PHE A 27 1.64 1.75 2.29
N PHE A 28 1.28 2.86 2.94
CA PHE A 28 1.22 2.96 4.40
C PHE A 28 -0.16 3.40 4.86
N VAL A 29 -0.59 2.90 6.03
CA VAL A 29 -1.84 3.34 6.66
C VAL A 29 -1.72 4.66 7.42
N ASP A 30 -0.49 5.17 7.57
CA ASP A 30 -0.22 6.48 8.14
C ASP A 30 0.22 7.47 7.06
N ALA A 31 0.10 8.77 7.32
CA ALA A 31 0.46 9.82 6.38
C ALA A 31 1.97 10.09 6.29
N GLY A 32 2.79 9.48 7.16
CA GLY A 32 4.21 9.77 7.33
C GLY A 32 5.15 8.71 6.75
N CYS A 33 4.63 7.74 5.99
CA CYS A 33 5.37 6.58 5.50
C CYS A 33 6.14 5.83 6.60
N SER A 34 5.52 5.67 7.78
CA SER A 34 6.20 5.03 8.91
C SER A 34 6.31 3.52 8.73
N THR A 35 7.53 3.01 8.72
CA THR A 35 7.79 1.56 8.70
C THR A 35 7.55 0.88 10.05
N SER A 36 7.26 1.63 11.11
CA SER A 36 6.82 1.07 12.39
C SER A 36 5.31 0.78 12.42
N GLY A 37 4.56 1.29 11.44
CA GLY A 37 3.12 1.10 11.30
C GLY A 37 2.77 -0.06 10.35
N ASP A 38 1.49 -0.16 10.02
CA ASP A 38 1.00 -1.11 9.01
C ASP A 38 1.27 -0.56 7.61
N PHE A 39 1.96 -1.37 6.80
CA PHE A 39 2.24 -1.05 5.41
C PHE A 39 2.36 -2.33 4.58
N PHE A 40 2.34 -2.19 3.27
CA PHE A 40 2.76 -3.25 2.36
C PHE A 40 3.61 -2.67 1.23
N HIS A 41 4.29 -3.53 0.48
CA HIS A 41 5.02 -3.13 -0.71
C HIS A 41 4.70 -4.06 -1.87
N VAL A 42 4.66 -3.52 -3.07
CA VAL A 42 4.35 -4.30 -4.27
C VAL A 42 5.01 -3.65 -5.49
N GLY A 43 5.35 -4.46 -6.48
CA GLY A 43 5.73 -3.99 -7.82
C GLY A 43 4.58 -4.18 -8.81
N ASN A 44 4.79 -3.82 -10.07
CA ASN A 44 3.82 -4.09 -11.14
C ASN A 44 3.51 -5.61 -11.25
N PRO A 45 2.24 -6.04 -11.40
CA PRO A 45 1.03 -5.24 -11.66
C PRO A 45 0.31 -4.74 -10.40
N GLY A 46 0.82 -5.05 -9.21
CA GLY A 46 0.20 -4.64 -7.94
C GLY A 46 -0.96 -5.53 -7.50
N TYR A 47 -1.92 -4.94 -6.79
CA TYR A 47 -3.12 -5.60 -6.26
C TYR A 47 -4.39 -4.85 -6.69
N GLY A 48 -5.31 -5.58 -7.32
CA GLY A 48 -6.64 -5.05 -7.68
C GLY A 48 -7.68 -5.11 -6.56
N ASP A 49 -7.36 -5.77 -5.44
CA ASP A 49 -8.22 -5.91 -4.26
C ASP A 49 -7.33 -5.81 -3.00
N LEU A 50 -7.44 -4.70 -2.27
CA LEU A 50 -6.67 -4.48 -1.05
C LEU A 50 -7.30 -5.10 0.20
N SER A 51 -8.48 -5.71 0.10
CA SER A 51 -9.10 -6.41 1.22
C SER A 51 -8.33 -7.67 1.65
N LYS A 52 -7.45 -8.19 0.78
CA LYS A 52 -6.72 -9.46 0.98
C LYS A 52 -5.28 -9.41 0.44
N VAL A 53 -4.52 -8.40 0.84
CA VAL A 53 -3.09 -8.29 0.47
C VAL A 53 -2.30 -9.42 1.14
N PRO A 54 -1.52 -10.24 0.40
CA PRO A 54 -0.66 -11.26 0.98
C PRO A 54 0.38 -10.66 1.93
N VAL A 55 0.59 -11.30 3.07
CA VAL A 55 1.58 -10.88 4.07
C VAL A 55 2.50 -12.04 4.46
N ASN A 56 3.66 -11.70 5.00
CA ASN A 56 4.57 -12.69 5.57
C ASN A 56 3.90 -13.37 6.77
N GLY A 57 3.63 -14.66 6.64
CA GLY A 57 2.94 -15.48 7.63
C GLY A 57 2.73 -16.90 7.12
N PRO A 58 1.92 -17.73 7.80
CA PRO A 58 1.48 -19.02 7.27
C PRO A 58 0.92 -18.89 5.84
N ALA A 59 1.04 -19.95 5.04
CA ALA A 59 0.52 -19.95 3.67
C ALA A 59 -0.96 -19.54 3.64
N GLY A 60 -1.30 -18.57 2.79
CA GLY A 60 -2.65 -17.98 2.70
C GLY A 60 -2.91 -16.81 3.65
N SER A 61 -1.92 -16.37 4.43
CA SER A 61 -2.07 -15.18 5.29
C SER A 61 -2.25 -13.93 4.45
N THR A 62 -3.30 -13.17 4.78
CA THR A 62 -3.61 -11.89 4.14
C THR A 62 -3.95 -10.85 5.18
N ARG A 63 -3.88 -9.59 4.79
CA ARG A 63 -4.33 -8.45 5.59
C ARG A 63 -5.17 -7.51 4.73
N ASN A 64 -6.15 -6.90 5.39
CA ASN A 64 -7.04 -5.94 4.77
C ASN A 64 -6.46 -4.52 4.88
N TYR A 65 -6.11 -3.93 3.74
CA TYR A 65 -5.68 -2.54 3.53
C TYR A 65 -6.69 -1.71 2.73
N GLU A 66 -7.87 -2.26 2.43
CA GLU A 66 -8.98 -1.56 1.79
C GLU A 66 -9.34 -0.31 2.59
N ASP A 67 -9.42 0.84 1.92
CA ASP A 67 -9.86 2.11 2.50
C ASP A 67 -9.05 2.51 3.76
N LYS A 68 -7.75 2.23 3.76
CA LYS A 68 -6.85 2.52 4.90
C LYS A 68 -5.56 3.23 4.53
N LEU A 69 -5.26 3.37 3.24
CA LEU A 69 -3.99 3.94 2.83
C LEU A 69 -4.01 5.45 2.99
N SER A 70 -2.92 5.99 3.51
CA SER A 70 -2.75 7.42 3.80
C SER A 70 -1.47 8.00 3.19
N SER A 71 -0.49 7.17 2.82
CA SER A 71 0.70 7.63 2.09
C SER A 71 1.39 6.53 1.30
N TYR A 72 2.27 6.91 0.38
CA TYR A 72 3.11 5.98 -0.38
C TYR A 72 4.47 6.59 -0.75
N PHE A 73 5.41 5.74 -1.14
CA PHE A 73 6.57 6.13 -1.93
C PHE A 73 6.98 5.01 -2.90
N CYS A 74 7.71 5.34 -3.97
CA CYS A 74 8.23 4.36 -4.91
C CYS A 74 9.76 4.46 -5.07
N VAL A 75 10.39 3.35 -5.44
CA VAL A 75 11.81 3.22 -5.81
C VAL A 75 11.97 2.68 -7.21
#